data_AF-A0A535UN91-F1
#
_entry.id   AF-A0A535UN91-F1
#
_cell.length_a   1.000
_cell.length_b   1.000
_cell.length_c   1.000
_cell.angle_alpha   90.00
_cell.angle_beta   90.00
_cell.angle_gamma   90.00
#
_symmetry.space_group_name_H-M   'P 1'
#
loop_
_entity.id
_entity.type
_entity.pdbx_description
1 polymer ?
#
loop_
_entity_poly.entity_id
_entity_poly.type
_entity_poly.pdbx_seq_one_letter_code
_entity_poly.pdbx_strand_id
1 'polypeptide(L)'
;MHLDGMEETHDHIVARPGVFEIAVRAIAVAKGEGHRVTTNTTIYRETDVDEIREMLELVTALGVDGVLLSPAFGYEAIDKSVVMTRDEIIAKFRAIQSFDTRYPVLTSPIYREFLRGERTLTCHAWGTVTRNPYGWKGPCYLITDQVHESCHDLLTQTNFDDYGPGRDPRCEHCMMHSSFEPAAADAAASSIRDLLRMLRWTVT
;
A
#
# COMPACT_ATOMS: atom_id res chain seq x y z
N MET A 1 7.90 5.69 -7.56
CA MET A 1 8.60 4.62 -8.29
C MET A 1 8.22 3.28 -7.68
N HIS A 2 7.94 2.27 -8.49
CA HIS A 2 7.55 0.95 -7.97
C HIS A 2 8.80 0.09 -7.78
N LEU A 3 8.96 -0.50 -6.60
CA LEU A 3 10.05 -1.42 -6.23
C LEU A 3 9.51 -2.39 -5.17
N ASP A 4 9.52 -3.68 -5.48
CA ASP A 4 8.86 -4.74 -4.68
C ASP A 4 9.86 -5.72 -4.02
N GLY A 5 11.17 -5.41 -4.13
CA GLY A 5 12.27 -6.24 -3.66
C GLY A 5 13.59 -5.80 -4.30
N MET A 6 14.62 -6.61 -4.13
CA MET A 6 15.88 -6.48 -4.87
C MET A 6 15.70 -7.02 -6.29
N GLU A 7 16.75 -6.91 -7.12
CA GLU A 7 16.68 -7.08 -8.58
C GLU A 7 15.95 -8.34 -9.03
N GLU A 8 16.36 -9.51 -8.54
CA GLU A 8 15.77 -10.79 -8.94
C GLU A 8 14.26 -10.86 -8.62
N THR A 9 13.90 -10.55 -7.38
CA THR A 9 12.51 -10.57 -6.91
C THR A 9 11.66 -9.53 -7.63
N HIS A 10 12.15 -8.31 -7.78
CA HIS A 10 11.39 -7.25 -8.44
C HIS A 10 11.12 -7.57 -9.91
N ASP A 11 12.16 -7.98 -10.65
CA ASP A 11 12.04 -8.32 -12.07
C ASP A 11 11.14 -9.55 -12.29
N HIS A 12 11.17 -10.51 -11.36
CA HIS A 12 10.26 -11.65 -11.35
C HIS A 12 8.81 -11.22 -11.17
N ILE A 13 8.52 -10.37 -10.16
CA ILE A 13 7.16 -9.88 -9.86
C ILE A 13 6.57 -9.11 -11.04
N VAL A 14 7.37 -8.26 -11.69
CA VAL A 14 6.90 -7.47 -12.86
C VAL A 14 7.03 -8.23 -14.19
N ALA A 15 7.43 -9.50 -14.15
CA ALA A 15 7.60 -10.40 -15.28
C ALA A 15 8.47 -9.81 -16.41
N ARG A 16 9.50 -9.02 -16.06
CA ARG A 16 10.37 -8.36 -17.03
C ARG A 16 11.77 -8.10 -16.45
N PRO A 17 12.81 -8.80 -16.95
CA PRO A 17 14.20 -8.55 -16.58
C PRO A 17 14.66 -7.13 -16.90
N GLY A 18 15.50 -6.58 -16.03
CA GLY A 18 16.14 -5.26 -16.13
C GLY A 18 15.26 -4.08 -15.68
N VAL A 19 14.04 -4.32 -15.17
CA VAL A 19 13.16 -3.22 -14.72
C VAL A 19 13.64 -2.60 -13.43
N PHE A 20 14.20 -3.40 -12.52
CA PHE A 20 14.82 -2.92 -11.29
C PHE A 20 15.92 -1.90 -11.57
N GLU A 21 16.86 -2.21 -12.48
CA GLU A 21 17.95 -1.31 -12.83
C GLU A 21 17.43 0.00 -13.44
N ILE A 22 16.39 -0.08 -14.28
CA ILE A 22 15.71 1.10 -14.83
C ILE A 22 15.09 1.93 -13.70
N ALA A 23 14.40 1.32 -12.75
CA ALA A 23 13.78 2.01 -11.62
C ALA A 23 14.82 2.70 -10.73
N VAL A 24 15.90 2.01 -10.35
CA VAL A 24 17.00 2.55 -9.54
C VAL A 24 17.68 3.72 -10.24
N ARG A 25 18.01 3.59 -11.53
CA ARG A 25 18.59 4.67 -12.33
C ARG A 25 17.67 5.87 -12.43
N ALA A 26 16.37 5.64 -12.66
CA ALA A 26 15.39 6.72 -12.72
C ALA A 26 15.23 7.44 -11.37
N ILE A 27 15.29 6.72 -10.25
CA ILE A 27 15.35 7.33 -8.90
C ILE A 27 16.58 8.23 -8.80
N ALA A 28 17.77 7.72 -9.14
CA ALA A 28 19.01 8.49 -9.04
C ALA A 28 18.99 9.77 -9.89
N VAL A 29 18.49 9.68 -11.14
CA VAL A 29 18.32 10.85 -12.02
C VAL A 29 17.35 11.86 -11.42
N ALA A 30 16.15 11.43 -11.02
CA ALA A 30 15.15 12.33 -10.44
C ALA A 30 15.66 13.02 -9.16
N LYS A 31 16.40 12.30 -8.31
CA LYS A 31 17.04 12.88 -7.13
C LYS A 31 18.15 13.86 -7.49
N GLY A 32 18.97 13.56 -8.50
CA GLY A 32 20.00 14.47 -9.03
C GLY A 32 19.43 15.78 -9.59
N GLU A 33 18.21 15.74 -10.09
CA GLU A 33 17.46 16.93 -10.57
C GLU A 33 16.70 17.67 -9.45
N GLY A 34 16.77 17.19 -8.20
CA GLY A 34 16.14 17.82 -7.05
C GLY A 34 14.66 17.48 -6.87
N HIS A 35 14.14 16.47 -7.57
CA HIS A 35 12.76 16.02 -7.38
C HIS A 35 12.57 15.27 -6.04
N ARG A 36 11.36 15.37 -5.50
CA ARG A 36 10.91 14.47 -4.44
C ARG A 36 10.53 13.13 -5.07
N VAL A 37 11.05 12.05 -4.53
CA VAL A 37 10.82 10.69 -5.03
C VAL A 37 10.33 9.83 -3.88
N THR A 38 9.15 9.23 -4.06
CA THR A 38 8.65 8.18 -3.17
C THR A 38 8.64 6.84 -3.90
N THR A 39 8.80 5.77 -3.14
CA THR A 39 8.66 4.40 -3.64
C THR A 39 7.39 3.74 -3.12
N ASN A 40 6.87 2.79 -3.88
CA ASN A 40 5.74 1.95 -3.48
C ASN A 40 6.15 0.48 -3.64
N THR A 41 6.06 -0.25 -2.52
CA THR A 41 6.50 -1.63 -2.36
C THR A 41 5.34 -2.50 -1.91
N THR A 42 5.07 -3.51 -2.72
CA THR A 42 4.08 -4.56 -2.47
C THR A 42 4.78 -5.74 -1.83
N ILE A 43 4.27 -6.20 -0.69
CA ILE A 43 4.79 -7.33 0.06
C ILE A 43 3.90 -8.55 -0.23
N TYR A 44 4.48 -9.58 -0.83
CA TYR A 44 3.80 -10.83 -1.19
C TYR A 44 4.06 -11.92 -0.15
N ARG A 45 3.41 -13.08 -0.30
CA ARG A 45 3.61 -14.25 0.58
C ARG A 45 5.08 -14.68 0.64
N GLU A 46 5.75 -14.76 -0.50
CA GLU A 46 7.13 -15.26 -0.58
C GLU A 46 8.20 -14.20 -0.34
N THR A 47 7.84 -12.91 -0.30
CA THR A 47 8.77 -11.81 -0.05
C THR A 47 9.56 -12.04 1.25
N ASP A 48 10.88 -12.11 1.15
CA ASP A 48 11.78 -12.22 2.30
C ASP A 48 11.83 -10.87 3.05
N VAL A 49 11.72 -10.94 4.37
CA VAL A 49 11.77 -9.77 5.25
C VAL A 49 13.17 -9.15 5.25
N ASP A 50 14.23 -9.96 5.15
CA ASP A 50 15.60 -9.44 5.07
C ASP A 50 15.87 -8.75 3.74
N GLU A 51 15.32 -9.25 2.64
CA GLU A 51 15.39 -8.58 1.34
C GLU A 51 14.69 -7.22 1.36
N ILE A 52 13.56 -7.10 2.05
CA ILE A 52 12.89 -5.80 2.24
C ILE A 52 13.78 -4.82 3.01
N ARG A 53 14.53 -5.29 4.02
CA ARG A 53 15.51 -4.44 4.72
C ARG A 53 16.61 -3.97 3.78
N GLU A 54 17.16 -4.84 2.94
CA GLU A 54 18.17 -4.49 1.93
C GLU A 54 17.63 -3.47 0.92
N MET A 55 16.41 -3.67 0.43
CA MET A 55 15.75 -2.74 -0.47
C MET A 55 15.55 -1.36 0.19
N LEU A 56 15.11 -1.33 1.46
CA LEU A 56 14.98 -0.08 2.23
C LEU A 56 16.33 0.63 2.41
N GLU A 57 17.40 -0.11 2.69
CA GLU A 57 18.77 0.43 2.77
C GLU A 57 19.19 1.07 1.44
N LEU A 58 18.98 0.37 0.33
CA LEU A 58 19.29 0.86 -1.02
C LEU A 58 18.54 2.17 -1.34
N VAL A 59 17.21 2.18 -1.22
CA VAL A 59 16.42 3.36 -1.61
C VAL A 59 16.70 4.54 -0.68
N THR A 60 16.97 4.28 0.61
CA THR A 60 17.37 5.31 1.56
C THR A 60 18.74 5.90 1.18
N ALA A 61 19.71 5.07 0.78
CA ALA A 61 21.01 5.54 0.31
C ALA A 61 20.90 6.38 -0.98
N LEU A 62 19.91 6.11 -1.83
CA LEU A 62 19.58 6.93 -3.00
C LEU A 62 18.90 8.26 -2.65
N GLY A 63 18.53 8.47 -1.38
CA GLY A 63 17.91 9.71 -0.91
C GLY A 63 16.41 9.83 -1.22
N VAL A 64 15.68 8.71 -1.32
CA VAL A 64 14.22 8.77 -1.48
C VAL A 64 13.56 9.47 -0.29
N ASP A 65 12.51 10.23 -0.58
CA ASP A 65 11.77 11.04 0.39
C ASP A 65 10.73 10.22 1.16
N GLY A 66 10.50 8.98 0.73
CA GLY A 66 9.49 8.14 1.33
C GLY A 66 9.33 6.76 0.70
N VAL A 67 8.94 5.78 1.50
CA VAL A 67 8.62 4.42 1.07
C VAL A 67 7.23 4.03 1.58
N LEU A 68 6.34 3.66 0.66
CA LEU A 68 5.05 3.06 0.99
C LEU A 68 5.21 1.54 1.02
N LEU A 69 4.86 0.92 2.14
CA LEU A 69 4.83 -0.54 2.30
C LEU A 69 3.38 -1.00 2.39
N SER A 70 3.01 -2.00 1.59
CA SER A 70 1.65 -2.53 1.58
C SER A 70 1.61 -4.03 1.31
N PRO A 71 0.74 -4.80 1.99
CA PRO A 71 0.52 -6.18 1.60
C PRO A 71 -0.13 -6.27 0.22
N ALA A 72 0.25 -7.30 -0.53
CA ALA A 72 -0.42 -7.67 -1.77
C ALA A 72 -1.90 -7.98 -1.53
N PHE A 73 -2.75 -7.66 -2.50
CA PHE A 73 -4.17 -7.97 -2.49
C PHE A 73 -4.53 -8.92 -3.63
N GLY A 74 -5.30 -9.97 -3.33
CA GLY A 74 -5.80 -10.90 -4.35
C GLY A 74 -6.98 -10.31 -5.10
N TYR A 75 -6.72 -9.74 -6.28
CA TYR A 75 -7.76 -9.40 -7.25
C TYR A 75 -7.62 -10.26 -8.51
N GLU A 76 -8.55 -10.12 -9.46
CA GLU A 76 -8.65 -11.00 -10.64
C GLU A 76 -7.36 -11.17 -11.45
N ALA A 77 -6.48 -10.16 -11.45
CA ALA A 77 -5.23 -10.21 -12.22
C ALA A 77 -4.03 -10.79 -11.45
N ILE A 78 -4.19 -11.16 -10.18
CA ILE A 78 -3.10 -11.70 -9.35
C ILE A 78 -3.41 -13.15 -8.97
N ASP A 79 -2.42 -14.03 -9.08
CA ASP A 79 -2.52 -15.40 -8.58
C ASP A 79 -2.77 -15.39 -7.06
N LYS A 80 -3.86 -16.03 -6.62
CA LYS A 80 -4.20 -16.12 -5.21
C LYS A 80 -3.15 -16.89 -4.39
N SER A 81 -2.32 -17.71 -5.03
CA SER A 81 -1.23 -18.43 -4.39
C SER A 81 -0.10 -17.50 -3.90
N VAL A 82 -0.01 -16.27 -4.39
CA VAL A 82 1.05 -15.31 -3.99
C VAL A 82 0.60 -14.28 -2.95
N VAL A 83 -0.71 -14.21 -2.66
CA VAL A 83 -1.28 -13.22 -1.72
C VAL A 83 -1.50 -13.82 -0.34
N MET A 84 -1.17 -13.06 0.70
CA MET A 84 -1.22 -13.50 2.09
C MET A 84 -2.65 -13.53 2.65
N THR A 85 -2.89 -14.46 3.56
CA THR A 85 -3.99 -14.39 4.52
C THR A 85 -3.74 -13.25 5.51
N ARG A 86 -4.79 -12.85 6.23
CA ARG A 86 -4.69 -11.76 7.20
C ARG A 86 -3.66 -12.03 8.31
N ASP A 87 -3.59 -13.26 8.80
CA ASP A 87 -2.64 -13.65 9.85
C ASP A 87 -1.20 -13.66 9.34
N GLU A 88 -0.98 -14.11 8.09
CA GLU A 88 0.33 -14.02 7.43
C GLU A 88 0.78 -12.56 7.26
N ILE A 89 -0.13 -11.66 6.87
CA ILE A 89 0.15 -10.20 6.79
C ILE A 89 0.59 -9.69 8.16
N ILE A 90 -0.18 -9.97 9.21
CA ILE A 90 0.11 -9.51 10.57
C ILE A 90 1.48 -10.01 11.04
N ALA A 91 1.78 -11.28 10.83
CA ALA A 91 3.08 -11.86 11.20
C ALA A 91 4.23 -11.15 10.47
N LYS A 92 4.10 -10.94 9.16
CA LYS A 92 5.15 -10.31 8.33
C LYS A 92 5.37 -8.84 8.68
N PHE A 93 4.31 -8.06 8.88
CA PHE A 93 4.43 -6.64 9.23
C PHE A 93 4.92 -6.42 10.67
N ARG A 94 4.72 -7.38 11.59
CA ARG A 94 5.39 -7.37 12.90
C ARG A 94 6.90 -7.57 12.76
N ALA A 95 7.35 -8.46 11.87
CA ALA A 95 8.76 -8.68 11.62
C ALA A 95 9.43 -7.44 11.00
N ILE A 96 8.80 -6.82 10.00
CA ILE A 96 9.28 -5.60 9.33
C ILE A 96 9.45 -4.43 10.31
N GLN A 97 8.56 -4.31 11.30
CA GLN A 97 8.64 -3.23 12.31
C GLN A 97 9.96 -3.20 13.09
N SER A 98 10.64 -4.34 13.22
CA SER A 98 11.92 -4.41 13.94
C SER A 98 12.99 -3.50 13.33
N PHE A 99 12.83 -3.08 12.07
CA PHE A 99 13.77 -2.22 11.38
C PHE A 99 13.15 -1.04 10.64
N ASP A 100 11.86 -1.06 10.31
CA ASP A 100 11.22 -0.06 9.43
C ASP A 100 11.33 1.39 9.96
N THR A 101 11.37 1.57 11.29
CA THR A 101 11.49 2.88 11.94
C THR A 101 12.82 3.57 11.68
N ARG A 102 13.81 2.86 11.12
CA ARG A 102 15.13 3.40 10.75
C ARG A 102 15.16 4.00 9.34
N TYR A 103 14.10 3.80 8.55
CA TYR A 103 14.00 4.18 7.14
C TYR A 103 12.83 5.16 6.94
N PRO A 104 12.77 5.91 5.82
CA PRO A 104 11.73 6.91 5.57
C PRO A 104 10.41 6.26 5.14
N VAL A 105 9.83 5.37 5.95
CA VAL A 105 8.56 4.70 5.65
C VAL A 105 7.39 5.65 5.92
N LEU A 106 6.55 5.87 4.90
CA LEU A 106 5.41 6.81 4.88
C LEU A 106 4.08 6.18 5.34
N THR A 107 4.13 5.02 5.97
CA THR A 107 2.93 4.35 6.51
C THR A 107 2.50 5.04 7.80
N SER A 108 1.24 5.49 7.89
CA SER A 108 0.77 6.22 9.07
C SER A 108 0.82 5.38 10.35
N PRO A 109 1.02 5.98 11.54
CA PRO A 109 1.10 5.23 12.80
C PRO A 109 -0.12 4.34 13.05
N ILE A 110 -1.31 4.78 12.64
CA ILE A 110 -2.57 4.07 12.86
C ILE A 110 -2.72 2.91 11.87
N TYR A 111 -2.38 3.13 10.59
CA TYR A 111 -2.38 2.06 9.61
C TYR A 111 -1.31 1.00 9.94
N ARG A 112 -0.16 1.41 10.49
CA ARG A 112 0.86 0.51 11.04
C ARG A 112 0.32 -0.38 12.17
N GLU A 113 -0.46 0.16 13.10
CA GLU A 113 -1.13 -0.65 14.15
C GLU A 113 -2.10 -1.67 13.55
N PHE A 114 -2.86 -1.24 12.55
CA PHE A 114 -3.78 -2.12 11.82
C PHE A 114 -3.03 -3.27 11.14
N LEU A 115 -1.93 -2.97 10.44
CA LEU A 115 -1.06 -3.98 9.80
C LEU A 115 -0.47 -5.00 10.78
N ARG A 116 -0.31 -4.64 12.05
CA ARG A 116 0.17 -5.54 13.11
C ARG A 116 -0.95 -6.24 13.90
N GLY A 117 -2.20 -6.05 13.50
CA GLY A 117 -3.37 -6.61 14.19
C GLY A 117 -3.60 -6.01 15.58
N GLU A 118 -3.03 -4.84 15.88
CA GLU A 118 -3.22 -4.13 17.15
C GLU A 118 -4.49 -3.29 17.15
N ARG A 119 -5.08 -3.08 15.97
CA ARG A 119 -6.27 -2.29 15.72
C ARG A 119 -7.10 -2.90 14.60
N THR A 120 -8.41 -2.71 14.67
CA THR A 120 -9.35 -2.94 13.56
C THR A 120 -9.72 -1.61 12.91
N LEU A 121 -9.76 -1.57 11.58
CA LEU A 121 -10.24 -0.43 10.80
C LEU A 121 -11.36 -0.90 9.87
N THR A 122 -12.35 -0.04 9.64
CA THR A 122 -13.41 -0.27 8.64
C THR A 122 -12.88 0.09 7.26
N CYS A 123 -13.15 -0.74 6.25
CA CYS A 123 -12.69 -0.48 4.89
C CYS A 123 -13.29 0.81 4.33
N HIS A 124 -12.45 1.75 3.89
CA HIS A 124 -12.89 2.93 3.15
C HIS A 124 -12.57 2.76 1.66
N ALA A 125 -13.29 1.85 0.99
CA ALA A 125 -13.07 1.54 -0.43
C ALA A 125 -13.19 2.77 -1.35
N TRP A 126 -14.00 3.75 -0.95
CA TRP A 126 -14.16 5.06 -1.61
C TRP A 126 -12.96 5.99 -1.46
N GLY A 127 -12.02 5.69 -0.55
CA GLY A 127 -10.88 6.56 -0.24
C GLY A 127 -9.85 6.69 -1.36
N THR A 128 -9.80 5.73 -2.28
CA THR A 128 -9.00 5.80 -3.51
C THR A 128 -9.90 5.50 -4.71
N VAL A 129 -10.20 6.54 -5.50
CA VAL A 129 -10.97 6.44 -6.74
C VAL A 129 -10.04 6.33 -7.95
N THR A 130 -10.46 5.63 -9.00
CA THR A 130 -9.64 5.47 -10.21
C THR A 130 -10.44 5.66 -11.47
N ARG A 131 -9.92 6.50 -12.37
CA ARG A 131 -10.45 6.69 -13.72
C ARG A 131 -9.49 6.07 -14.73
N ASN A 132 -10.01 5.21 -15.59
CA ASN A 132 -9.28 4.65 -16.74
C ASN A 132 -9.94 5.15 -18.04
N PRO A 133 -9.44 4.78 -19.23
CA PRO A 133 -10.05 5.18 -20.50
C PRO A 133 -11.52 4.77 -20.68
N TYR A 134 -12.00 3.76 -19.95
CA TYR A 134 -13.39 3.29 -19.99
C TYR A 134 -14.32 4.08 -19.05
N GLY A 135 -13.78 4.79 -18.05
CA GLY A 135 -14.56 5.58 -17.09
C GLY A 135 -14.04 5.47 -15.66
N TRP A 136 -14.89 5.76 -14.68
CA TRP A 136 -14.58 5.64 -13.25
C TRP A 136 -14.84 4.22 -12.75
N LYS A 137 -13.79 3.54 -12.30
CA LYS A 137 -13.87 2.15 -11.82
C LYS A 137 -14.56 2.10 -10.45
N GLY A 138 -15.57 1.25 -10.32
CA GLY A 138 -16.25 0.94 -9.06
C GLY A 138 -16.34 -0.57 -8.82
N PRO A 139 -16.44 -1.01 -7.56
CA PRO A 139 -16.59 -0.23 -6.32
C PRO A 139 -15.27 0.27 -5.72
N CYS A 140 -14.12 -0.24 -6.17
CA CYS A 140 -12.80 0.03 -5.59
C CYS A 140 -11.76 0.11 -6.71
N TYR A 141 -10.61 0.73 -6.47
CA TYR A 141 -9.50 0.74 -7.44
C TYR A 141 -9.13 -0.67 -7.98
N LEU A 142 -9.19 -1.70 -7.12
CA LEU A 142 -8.79 -3.08 -7.44
C LEU A 142 -9.94 -3.98 -7.91
N ILE A 143 -11.19 -3.61 -7.67
CA ILE A 143 -12.38 -4.38 -8.04
C ILE A 143 -13.19 -3.55 -9.03
N THR A 144 -13.45 -4.10 -10.21
CA THR A 144 -14.11 -3.35 -11.31
C THR A 144 -15.41 -4.02 -11.71
N ASP A 145 -16.38 -4.04 -10.80
CA ASP A 145 -17.71 -4.59 -11.08
C ASP A 145 -18.51 -3.64 -11.97
N GLN A 146 -18.24 -2.34 -11.88
CA GLN A 146 -18.93 -1.28 -12.63
C GLN A 146 -17.96 -0.20 -13.13
N VAL A 147 -18.39 0.49 -14.17
CA VAL A 147 -17.71 1.67 -14.70
C VAL A 147 -18.72 2.80 -14.79
N HIS A 148 -18.44 3.90 -14.09
CA HIS A 148 -19.33 5.06 -14.00
C HIS A 148 -18.85 6.21 -14.91
N GLU A 149 -19.80 7.02 -15.37
CA GLU A 149 -19.52 8.17 -16.24
C GLU A 149 -18.81 9.31 -15.50
N SER A 150 -19.15 9.51 -14.22
CA SER A 150 -18.53 10.52 -13.36
C SER A 150 -18.09 9.97 -11.99
N CYS A 151 -17.18 10.69 -11.32
CA CYS A 151 -16.78 10.38 -9.95
C CYS A 151 -17.97 10.54 -8.98
N HIS A 152 -18.87 11.49 -9.26
CA HIS A 152 -20.08 11.69 -8.48
C HIS A 152 -20.99 10.45 -8.53
N ASP A 153 -21.18 9.88 -9.72
CA ASP A 153 -21.97 8.66 -9.89
C ASP A 153 -21.33 7.47 -9.18
N LEU A 154 -20.00 7.30 -9.29
CA LEU A 154 -19.28 6.28 -8.52
C LEU A 154 -19.57 6.41 -7.02
N LEU A 155 -19.47 7.61 -6.45
CA LEU A 155 -19.62 7.82 -5.02
C LEU A 155 -21.07 7.74 -4.53
N THR A 156 -22.06 8.01 -5.39
CA THR A 156 -23.48 8.06 -5.01
C THR A 156 -24.27 6.80 -5.37
N GLN A 157 -23.83 6.06 -6.39
CA GLN A 157 -24.49 4.85 -6.87
C GLN A 157 -23.84 3.56 -6.35
N THR A 158 -22.62 3.63 -5.80
CA THR A 158 -21.97 2.48 -5.17
C THR A 158 -22.37 2.36 -3.71
N ASN A 159 -22.90 1.20 -3.33
CA ASN A 159 -23.10 0.86 -1.93
C ASN A 159 -21.78 0.35 -1.33
N PHE A 160 -20.95 1.26 -0.79
CA PHE A 160 -19.66 0.89 -0.21
C PHE A 160 -19.78 -0.03 1.02
N ASP A 161 -20.95 -0.06 1.66
CA ASP A 161 -21.16 -0.92 2.81
C ASP A 161 -21.14 -2.41 2.46
N ASP A 162 -21.28 -2.79 1.19
CA ASP A 162 -21.19 -4.18 0.75
C ASP A 162 -19.74 -4.70 0.71
N TYR A 163 -18.73 -3.83 0.89
CA TYR A 163 -17.32 -4.16 0.69
C TYR A 163 -16.46 -4.07 1.95
N GLY A 164 -15.36 -4.82 1.95
CA GLY A 164 -14.41 -4.89 3.04
C GLY A 164 -14.36 -6.27 3.73
N PRO A 165 -13.37 -6.49 4.62
CA PRO A 165 -13.24 -7.75 5.34
C PRO A 165 -14.54 -8.13 6.08
N GLY A 166 -14.98 -9.38 5.96
CA GLY A 166 -16.23 -9.85 6.54
C GLY A 166 -17.52 -9.41 5.81
N ARG A 167 -17.42 -8.64 4.72
CA ARG A 167 -18.58 -8.19 3.91
C ARG A 167 -18.55 -8.73 2.48
N ASP A 168 -17.40 -8.64 1.83
CA ASP A 168 -17.17 -9.23 0.50
C ASP A 168 -16.07 -10.32 0.62
N PRO A 169 -16.31 -11.56 0.15
CA PRO A 169 -15.32 -12.64 0.18
C PRO A 169 -13.99 -12.31 -0.51
N ARG A 170 -14.01 -11.42 -1.52
CA ARG A 170 -12.80 -10.93 -2.21
C ARG A 170 -11.95 -10.04 -1.30
N CYS A 171 -12.59 -9.39 -0.33
CA CYS A 171 -11.95 -8.46 0.61
C CYS A 171 -11.47 -9.11 1.91
N GLU A 172 -11.70 -10.42 2.11
CA GLU A 172 -11.51 -11.11 3.40
C GLU A 172 -10.14 -10.86 4.03
N HIS A 173 -9.08 -10.91 3.22
CA HIS A 173 -7.70 -10.70 3.69
C HIS A 173 -7.16 -9.30 3.37
N CYS A 174 -8.01 -8.37 2.91
CA CYS A 174 -7.58 -7.05 2.51
C CYS A 174 -7.03 -6.27 3.70
N MET A 175 -5.81 -5.76 3.53
CA MET A 175 -5.18 -4.79 4.41
C MET A 175 -4.41 -3.74 3.61
N MET A 176 -4.85 -3.43 2.38
CA MET A 176 -4.16 -2.54 1.44
C MET A 176 -4.25 -1.06 1.86
N HIS A 177 -3.16 -0.30 1.70
CA HIS A 177 -3.11 1.12 2.07
C HIS A 177 -4.16 1.97 1.36
N SER A 178 -4.54 1.64 0.12
CA SER A 178 -5.51 2.41 -0.68
C SER A 178 -6.88 2.58 -0.01
N SER A 179 -7.30 1.61 0.81
CA SER A 179 -8.55 1.70 1.57
C SER A 179 -8.34 1.91 3.06
N PHE A 180 -7.20 1.50 3.60
CA PHE A 180 -6.96 1.54 5.05
C PHE A 180 -6.13 2.72 5.55
N GLU A 181 -5.38 3.43 4.70
CA GLU A 181 -4.84 4.75 5.06
C GLU A 181 -5.96 5.80 5.19
N PRO A 182 -6.95 5.87 4.27
CA PRO A 182 -8.13 6.72 4.48
C PRO A 182 -8.92 6.34 5.74
N ALA A 183 -9.07 5.04 6.02
CA ALA A 183 -9.70 4.57 7.25
C ALA A 183 -8.90 4.94 8.51
N ALA A 184 -7.57 4.90 8.43
CA ALA A 184 -6.68 5.32 9.51
C ALA A 184 -6.80 6.83 9.76
N ALA A 185 -6.89 7.64 8.70
CA ALA A 185 -7.09 9.08 8.81
C ALA A 185 -8.44 9.44 9.46
N ASP A 186 -9.53 8.76 9.07
CA ASP A 186 -10.85 8.94 9.67
C ASP A 186 -10.88 8.52 11.14
N ALA A 187 -10.28 7.37 11.47
CA ALA A 187 -10.11 6.94 12.85
C ALA A 187 -9.30 7.95 13.69
N ALA A 188 -8.28 8.57 13.09
CA ALA A 188 -7.49 9.61 13.76
C ALA A 188 -8.32 10.86 14.07
N ALA A 189 -9.18 11.29 13.13
CA ALA A 189 -10.02 12.46 13.30
C ALA A 189 -11.01 12.31 14.46
N SER A 190 -11.37 11.07 14.79
CA SER A 190 -12.30 10.73 15.88
C SER A 190 -11.63 10.62 17.26
N SER A 191 -10.30 10.83 17.37
CA SER A 191 -9.54 10.65 18.62
C SER A 191 -8.43 11.69 18.75
N ILE A 192 -8.51 12.55 19.78
CA ILE A 192 -7.49 13.59 20.03
C ILE A 192 -6.08 12.98 20.17
N ARG A 193 -5.97 11.81 20.83
CA ARG A 193 -4.70 11.09 20.98
C ARG A 193 -4.12 10.70 19.63
N ASP A 194 -4.95 10.11 18.77
CA ASP A 194 -4.52 9.64 17.46
C ASP A 194 -4.25 10.80 16.50
N LEU A 195 -5.04 11.87 16.56
CA LEU A 195 -4.78 13.12 15.84
C LEU A 195 -3.40 13.70 16.18
N LEU A 196 -3.03 13.75 17.47
CA LEU A 196 -1.71 14.21 17.89
C LEU A 196 -0.58 13.31 17.37
N ARG A 197 -0.81 12.00 17.30
CA ARG A 197 0.16 11.05 16.74
C ARG A 197 0.33 11.23 15.23
N MET A 198 -0.76 11.43 14.51
CA MET A 198 -0.73 11.76 13.08
C MET A 198 -0.01 13.08 12.81
N LEU A 199 -0.31 14.13 13.57
CA LEU A 199 0.36 15.43 13.46
C LEU A 199 1.86 15.31 13.71
N ARG A 200 2.27 14.61 14.77
CA ARG A 200 3.69 14.35 15.05
C ARG A 200 4.35 13.65 13.87
N TRP A 201 3.73 12.59 13.34
CA TRP A 201 4.25 11.85 12.21
C TRP A 201 4.37 12.70 10.93
N THR A 202 3.43 13.61 10.65
CA THR A 202 3.50 14.47 9.47
C THR A 202 4.64 15.50 9.51
N VAL A 203 5.04 15.93 10.71
CA VAL A 203 6.08 16.97 10.90
C VAL A 203 7.48 16.43 11.19
N THR A 204 7.61 15.11 11.40
CA THR A 204 8.89 14.42 11.68
C THR A 204 9.24 13.44 10.58
#